data_AF-A0A6A3XTX7-F1
#
_entry.id   AF-A0A6A3XTX7-F1
#
_cell.length_a   1.000
_cell.length_b   1.000
_cell.length_c   1.000
_cell.angle_alpha   90.00
_cell.angle_beta   90.00
_cell.angle_gamma   90.00
#
_symmetry.space_group_name_H-M   'P 1'
#
loop_
_entity.id
_entity.type
_entity.pdbx_description
1 polymer ?
#
loop_
_entity_poly.entity_id
_entity_poly.type
_entity_poly.pdbx_seq_one_letter_code
_entity_poly.pdbx_strand_id
1 'polypeptide(L)'
;MPDPPPTERSLHDSAQHVRCAPSDAKLRTTLADRASRAQLWEAIRLATISSAFRSAGVALPIPTSADAAGPSLNKLLQAAMSEFIRRTRPSLPAFVELVRCQPPGDYRPNKAMVPAVLAQQCRGYEHLDALLQIASEGVRVRLRRPLPRQTRFPRNHPSASERLPVLRANIRKEQDLFRCLVLDADIVEIWPESFASPFGVVNKGDDDTHTSGRVIHDLSYPEDGSVNAYTDPSNVPKATFEHCSSVAREILRCKLENPDHDVLVMAGDVASAYRNAYTHSAYVHMFAGFIPEDNAIIIDMSAAFGWTGSAGTYSVLGGAVAFIHGSTGSGTRRRGFYNYH
;
A
#
# COMPACT_ATOMS: atom_id res chain seq x y z
N MET A 1 32.92 39.45 -0.83
CA MET A 1 32.74 38.60 -2.02
C MET A 1 31.32 38.07 -1.96
N PRO A 2 30.41 38.51 -2.83
CA PRO A 2 29.06 37.95 -2.89
C PRO A 2 29.13 36.53 -3.46
N ASP A 3 28.28 35.63 -2.95
CA ASP A 3 28.15 34.27 -3.44
C ASP A 3 27.83 34.25 -4.94
N PRO A 4 28.38 33.27 -5.70
CA PRO A 4 28.03 33.15 -7.10
C PRO A 4 26.53 32.82 -7.22
N PRO A 5 25.86 33.31 -8.28
CA PRO A 5 24.46 32.96 -8.52
C PRO A 5 24.35 31.43 -8.67
N PRO A 6 23.23 30.83 -8.25
CA PRO A 6 23.01 29.41 -8.47
C PRO A 6 23.06 29.16 -9.97
N THR A 7 24.01 28.33 -10.40
CA THR A 7 24.11 27.83 -11.77
C THR A 7 22.75 27.36 -12.24
N GLU A 8 22.20 28.04 -13.25
CA GLU A 8 21.14 27.49 -14.09
C GLU A 8 21.58 26.10 -14.50
N ARG A 9 20.92 25.06 -13.96
CA ARG A 9 21.07 23.73 -14.51
C ARG A 9 20.61 23.86 -15.96
N SER A 10 21.57 23.68 -16.86
CA SER A 10 21.37 23.29 -18.25
C SER A 10 20.12 22.41 -18.31
N LEU A 11 19.07 22.95 -18.92
CA LEU A 11 17.94 22.18 -19.40
C LEU A 11 18.56 21.03 -20.19
N HIS A 12 18.56 19.84 -19.63
CA HIS A 12 18.96 18.66 -20.37
C HIS A 12 17.92 18.54 -21.48
N ASP A 13 18.35 18.95 -22.67
CA ASP A 13 17.71 18.75 -23.96
C ASP A 13 17.78 17.25 -24.33
N SER A 14 17.39 16.39 -23.40
CA SER A 14 16.88 15.09 -23.74
C SER A 14 15.44 15.35 -24.14
N ALA A 15 15.17 15.33 -25.45
CA ALA A 15 13.83 15.30 -26.01
C ALA A 15 13.06 14.11 -25.41
N GLN A 16 12.52 14.27 -24.20
CA GLN A 16 11.56 13.36 -23.63
C GLN A 16 10.35 13.45 -24.54
N HIS A 17 10.04 12.34 -25.20
CA HIS A 17 8.93 12.26 -26.13
C HIS A 17 7.64 12.54 -25.36
N VAL A 18 7.19 13.80 -25.37
CA VAL A 18 5.97 14.22 -24.67
C VAL A 18 4.79 13.48 -25.29
N ARG A 19 4.10 12.70 -24.46
CA ARG A 19 2.94 11.92 -24.89
C ARG A 19 1.73 12.82 -25.01
N CYS A 20 0.86 12.55 -25.97
CA CYS A 20 -0.45 13.20 -25.97
C CYS A 20 -1.30 12.69 -24.82
N ALA A 21 -1.95 13.62 -24.12
CA ALA A 21 -2.99 13.29 -23.16
C ALA A 21 -4.07 12.39 -23.82
N PRO A 22 -4.60 11.38 -23.10
CA PRO A 22 -5.66 10.53 -23.63
C PRO A 22 -6.91 11.36 -23.89
N SER A 23 -7.65 11.03 -24.96
CA SER A 23 -8.98 11.59 -25.18
C SER A 23 -9.97 11.08 -24.13
N ASP A 24 -11.07 11.82 -23.90
CA ASP A 24 -12.12 11.41 -22.97
C ASP A 24 -12.72 10.05 -23.29
N ALA A 25 -12.81 9.69 -24.57
CA ALA A 25 -13.24 8.37 -25.01
C ALA A 25 -12.25 7.29 -24.55
N LYS A 26 -10.94 7.52 -24.78
CA LYS A 26 -9.89 6.59 -24.36
C LYS A 26 -9.81 6.45 -22.83
N LEU A 27 -10.00 7.54 -22.10
CA LEU A 27 -10.05 7.53 -20.64
C LEU A 27 -11.24 6.70 -20.13
N ARG A 28 -12.44 6.90 -20.69
CA ARG A 28 -13.63 6.11 -20.35
C ARG A 28 -13.43 4.62 -20.60
N THR A 29 -12.90 4.24 -21.77
CA THR A 29 -12.58 2.84 -22.07
C THR A 29 -11.56 2.27 -21.08
N THR A 30 -10.49 3.02 -20.78
CA THR A 30 -9.45 2.58 -19.83
C THR A 30 -10.03 2.34 -18.42
N LEU A 31 -10.95 3.20 -17.97
CA LEU A 31 -11.62 3.06 -16.67
C LEU A 31 -12.56 1.85 -16.65
N ALA A 32 -13.31 1.60 -17.73
CA ALA A 32 -14.14 0.41 -17.87
C ALA A 32 -13.31 -0.87 -17.86
N ASP A 33 -12.24 -0.93 -18.67
CA ASP A 33 -11.33 -2.09 -18.73
C ASP A 33 -10.64 -2.35 -17.39
N ARG A 34 -10.32 -1.28 -16.63
CA ARG A 34 -9.81 -1.41 -15.26
C ARG A 34 -10.84 -2.07 -14.35
N ALA A 35 -12.09 -1.62 -14.37
CA ALA A 35 -13.16 -2.17 -13.53
C ALA A 35 -13.43 -3.65 -13.86
N SER A 36 -13.54 -4.00 -15.14
CA SER A 36 -13.76 -5.38 -15.58
C SER A 36 -12.59 -6.30 -15.20
N ARG A 37 -11.34 -5.86 -15.37
CA ARG A 37 -10.17 -6.64 -14.92
C ARG A 37 -10.13 -6.83 -13.41
N ALA A 38 -10.50 -5.81 -12.64
CA ALA A 38 -10.55 -5.91 -11.18
C ALA A 38 -11.58 -6.96 -10.73
N GLN A 39 -12.77 -6.96 -11.33
CA GLN A 39 -13.81 -7.96 -11.07
C GLN A 39 -13.36 -9.38 -11.45
N LEU A 40 -12.70 -9.55 -12.60
CA LEU A 40 -12.20 -10.84 -13.03
C LEU A 40 -11.14 -11.39 -12.06
N TRP A 41 -10.19 -10.56 -11.63
CA TRP A 41 -9.17 -10.97 -10.66
C TRP A 41 -9.75 -11.30 -9.28
N GLU A 42 -10.81 -10.60 -8.85
CA GLU A 42 -11.55 -10.96 -7.63
C GLU A 42 -12.17 -12.35 -7.76
N ALA A 43 -12.86 -12.63 -8.87
CA ALA A 43 -13.47 -13.93 -9.12
C ALA A 43 -12.43 -15.06 -9.16
N ILE A 44 -11.29 -14.83 -9.84
CA ILE A 44 -10.17 -15.80 -9.89
C ILE A 44 -9.61 -16.06 -8.49
N ARG A 45 -9.41 -15.00 -7.69
CA ARG A 45 -8.90 -15.12 -6.31
C ARG A 45 -9.84 -15.96 -5.46
N LEU A 46 -11.14 -15.64 -5.44
CA LEU A 46 -12.13 -16.36 -4.66
C LEU A 46 -12.25 -17.82 -5.10
N ALA A 47 -12.24 -18.09 -6.41
CA ALA A 47 -12.24 -19.45 -6.94
C ALA A 47 -11.00 -20.24 -6.52
N THR A 48 -9.82 -19.61 -6.57
CA THR A 48 -8.54 -20.22 -6.18
C THR A 48 -8.53 -20.57 -4.70
N ILE A 49 -8.88 -19.62 -3.82
CA ILE A 49 -8.97 -19.86 -2.37
C ILE A 49 -10.01 -20.94 -2.08
N SER A 50 -11.20 -20.86 -2.69
CA SER A 50 -12.27 -21.83 -2.48
C SER A 50 -11.87 -23.24 -2.94
N SER A 51 -11.12 -23.35 -4.03
CA SER A 51 -10.60 -24.64 -4.48
C SER A 51 -9.60 -25.23 -3.48
N ALA A 52 -8.62 -24.44 -3.04
CA ALA A 52 -7.63 -24.87 -2.06
C ALA A 52 -8.30 -25.27 -0.72
N PHE A 53 -9.24 -24.46 -0.24
CA PHE A 53 -9.94 -24.72 1.03
C PHE A 53 -10.75 -26.01 0.95
N ARG A 54 -11.48 -26.24 -0.15
CA ARG A 54 -12.22 -27.49 -0.37
C ARG A 54 -11.30 -28.72 -0.38
N SER A 55 -10.11 -28.63 -1.00
CA SER A 55 -9.13 -29.72 -0.97
C SER A 55 -8.64 -30.05 0.45
N ALA A 56 -8.71 -29.10 1.39
CA ALA A 56 -8.43 -29.30 2.81
C ALA A 56 -9.69 -29.62 3.66
N GLY A 57 -10.85 -29.78 3.02
CA GLY A 57 -12.12 -30.01 3.71
C GLY A 57 -12.64 -28.80 4.49
N VAL A 58 -12.25 -27.59 4.10
CA VAL A 58 -12.69 -26.32 4.69
C VAL A 58 -13.59 -25.59 3.70
N ALA A 59 -14.69 -25.00 4.17
CA ALA A 59 -15.54 -24.15 3.35
C ALA A 59 -15.10 -22.69 3.47
N LEU A 60 -14.92 -22.00 2.34
CA LEU A 60 -14.78 -20.53 2.36
C LEU A 60 -16.18 -19.93 2.60
N PRO A 61 -16.35 -19.04 3.60
CA PRO A 61 -17.65 -18.48 3.91
C PRO A 61 -18.09 -17.49 2.83
N ILE A 62 -19.41 -17.37 2.67
CA ILE A 62 -20.02 -16.37 1.80
C ILE A 62 -19.78 -14.98 2.42
N PRO A 63 -19.45 -13.95 1.62
CA PRO A 63 -19.34 -12.58 2.11
C PRO A 63 -20.59 -12.19 2.89
N THR A 64 -20.41 -11.88 4.17
CA THR A 64 -21.49 -11.48 5.09
C THR A 64 -21.48 -9.97 5.23
N SER A 65 -22.66 -9.34 5.20
CA SER A 65 -22.78 -7.93 5.59
C SER A 65 -22.39 -7.75 7.05
N ALA A 66 -21.88 -6.57 7.42
CA ALA A 66 -21.59 -6.25 8.81
C ALA A 66 -22.85 -6.42 9.69
N ASP A 67 -22.68 -6.95 10.90
CA ASP A 67 -23.77 -7.21 11.84
C ASP A 67 -24.46 -5.92 12.30
N ALA A 68 -25.76 -6.01 12.59
CA ALA A 68 -26.54 -4.92 13.18
C ALA A 68 -26.10 -4.55 14.62
N ALA A 69 -25.30 -5.41 15.26
CA ALA A 69 -24.81 -5.25 16.64
C ALA A 69 -23.56 -4.36 16.77
N GLY A 70 -23.12 -3.72 15.67
CA GLY A 70 -21.96 -2.83 15.63
C GLY A 70 -20.75 -3.43 14.90
N PRO A 71 -19.64 -2.66 14.75
CA PRO A 71 -18.49 -3.12 13.97
C PRO A 71 -17.82 -4.36 14.56
N SER A 72 -17.75 -5.43 13.76
CA SER A 72 -17.11 -6.70 14.10
C SER A 72 -16.15 -7.15 13.00
N LEU A 73 -15.13 -7.92 13.38
CA LEU A 73 -14.27 -8.63 12.41
C LEU A 73 -15.11 -9.69 11.67
N ASN A 74 -14.68 -10.09 10.47
CA ASN A 74 -15.29 -11.20 9.75
C ASN A 74 -14.87 -12.52 10.41
N LYS A 75 -15.59 -12.93 11.46
CA LYS A 75 -15.26 -14.09 12.29
C LYS A 75 -15.36 -15.41 11.52
N LEU A 76 -16.29 -15.51 10.56
CA LEU A 76 -16.40 -16.68 9.70
C LEU A 76 -15.17 -16.84 8.82
N LEU A 77 -14.72 -15.74 8.18
CA LEU A 77 -13.52 -15.78 7.34
C LEU A 77 -12.27 -16.06 8.18
N GLN A 78 -12.16 -15.44 9.37
CA GLN A 78 -11.09 -15.73 10.32
C GLN A 78 -11.04 -17.22 10.67
N ALA A 79 -12.16 -17.82 11.07
CA ALA A 79 -12.23 -19.22 11.45
C ALA A 79 -11.87 -20.15 10.28
N ALA A 80 -12.39 -19.89 9.08
CA ALA A 80 -12.11 -20.70 7.90
C ALA A 80 -10.62 -20.63 7.50
N MET A 81 -10.02 -19.43 7.48
CA MET A 81 -8.60 -19.27 7.18
C MET A 81 -7.72 -19.99 8.20
N SER A 82 -8.04 -19.82 9.50
CA SER A 82 -7.28 -20.44 10.59
C SER A 82 -7.39 -21.96 10.55
N GLU A 83 -8.58 -22.50 10.27
CA GLU A 83 -8.79 -23.94 10.11
C GLU A 83 -8.02 -24.51 8.92
N PHE A 84 -7.99 -23.81 7.78
CA PHE A 84 -7.18 -24.21 6.64
C PHE A 84 -5.69 -24.29 7.01
N ILE A 85 -5.17 -23.28 7.70
CA ILE A 85 -3.77 -23.24 8.14
C ILE A 85 -3.48 -24.37 9.12
N ARG A 86 -4.36 -24.63 10.09
CA ARG A 86 -4.20 -25.75 11.04
C ARG A 86 -4.10 -27.10 10.34
N ARG A 87 -4.93 -27.34 9.31
CA ARG A 87 -4.97 -28.62 8.58
C ARG A 87 -3.80 -28.82 7.63
N THR A 88 -3.40 -27.77 6.92
CA THR A 88 -2.44 -27.87 5.81
C THR A 88 -1.04 -27.43 6.19
N ARG A 89 -0.90 -26.67 7.29
CA ARG A 89 0.35 -26.10 7.82
C ARG A 89 1.24 -25.48 6.73
N PRO A 90 0.70 -24.57 5.90
CA PRO A 90 1.51 -23.88 4.91
C PRO A 90 2.48 -22.94 5.63
N SER A 91 3.59 -22.60 4.98
CA SER A 91 4.38 -21.45 5.43
C SER A 91 3.56 -20.17 5.28
N LEU A 92 3.82 -19.15 6.11
CA LEU A 92 3.13 -17.86 5.99
C LEU A 92 3.24 -17.28 4.57
N PRO A 93 4.42 -17.28 3.90
CA PRO A 93 4.52 -16.79 2.52
C PRO A 93 3.63 -17.56 1.54
N ALA A 94 3.58 -18.88 1.62
CA ALA A 94 2.73 -19.71 0.74
C ALA A 94 1.24 -19.42 0.94
N PHE A 95 0.80 -19.20 2.20
CA PHE A 95 -0.58 -18.84 2.47
C PHE A 95 -0.93 -17.44 1.96
N VAL A 96 -0.03 -16.47 2.12
CA VAL A 96 -0.18 -15.10 1.58
C VAL A 96 -0.27 -15.13 0.05
N GLU A 97 0.58 -15.91 -0.60
CA GLU A 97 0.58 -16.11 -2.05
C GLU A 97 -0.72 -16.76 -2.54
N LEU A 98 -1.25 -17.75 -1.80
CA LEU A 98 -2.57 -18.32 -2.07
C LEU A 98 -3.67 -17.26 -1.99
N VAL A 99 -3.71 -16.48 -0.91
CA VAL A 99 -4.75 -15.46 -0.68
C VAL A 99 -4.70 -14.35 -1.72
N ARG A 100 -3.51 -13.98 -2.19
CA ARG A 100 -3.32 -12.95 -3.23
C ARG A 100 -3.40 -13.50 -4.66
N CYS A 101 -3.54 -14.81 -4.83
CA CYS A 101 -3.48 -15.48 -6.11
C CYS A 101 -2.16 -15.16 -6.86
N GLN A 102 -1.02 -15.47 -6.23
CA GLN A 102 0.34 -15.32 -6.78
C GLN A 102 0.93 -16.68 -7.25
N PRO A 103 0.40 -17.31 -8.31
CA PRO A 103 1.02 -18.53 -8.84
C PRO A 103 2.39 -18.24 -9.46
N PRO A 104 3.26 -19.25 -9.66
CA PRO A 104 4.55 -19.08 -10.31
C PRO A 104 4.48 -18.40 -11.69
N GLY A 105 3.39 -18.61 -12.45
CA GLY A 105 3.19 -17.98 -13.77
C GLY A 105 2.76 -16.51 -13.72
N ASP A 106 2.28 -16.02 -12.56
CA ASP A 106 1.93 -14.62 -12.34
C ASP A 106 2.12 -14.30 -10.84
N TYR A 107 3.37 -14.03 -10.47
CA TYR A 107 3.74 -13.83 -9.07
C TYR A 107 3.39 -12.43 -8.52
N ARG A 108 2.79 -11.57 -9.34
CA ARG A 108 2.52 -10.16 -8.99
C ARG A 108 1.56 -10.09 -7.79
N PRO A 109 1.91 -9.42 -6.69
CA PRO A 109 1.00 -9.30 -5.54
C PRO A 109 -0.15 -8.34 -5.81
N ASN A 110 0.08 -7.28 -6.59
CA ASN A 110 -0.94 -6.35 -7.03
C ASN A 110 -1.23 -6.55 -8.52
N LYS A 111 -2.32 -7.26 -8.85
CA LYS A 111 -2.68 -7.62 -10.23
C LYS A 111 -2.96 -6.41 -11.14
N ALA A 112 -3.26 -5.25 -10.55
CA ALA A 112 -3.44 -4.01 -11.29
C ALA A 112 -2.13 -3.42 -11.83
N MET A 113 -0.99 -3.76 -11.22
CA MET A 113 0.33 -3.35 -11.70
C MET A 113 0.83 -4.36 -12.74
N VAL A 114 0.99 -3.90 -13.98
CA VAL A 114 1.46 -4.75 -15.09
C VAL A 114 2.89 -4.33 -15.45
N PRO A 115 3.93 -5.12 -15.10
CA PRO A 115 5.33 -4.75 -15.30
C PRO A 115 5.64 -4.34 -16.74
N ALA A 116 5.14 -5.07 -17.75
CA ALA A 116 5.37 -4.73 -19.15
C ALA A 116 4.81 -3.34 -19.53
N VAL A 117 3.63 -2.98 -19.01
CA VAL A 117 3.03 -1.66 -19.22
C VAL A 117 3.84 -0.59 -18.49
N LEU A 118 4.25 -0.85 -17.24
CA LEU A 118 5.08 0.08 -16.47
C LEU A 118 6.45 0.30 -17.14
N ALA A 119 7.09 -0.73 -17.67
CA ALA A 119 8.36 -0.64 -18.39
C ALA A 119 8.25 0.27 -19.62
N GLN A 120 7.14 0.18 -20.35
CA GLN A 120 6.88 1.03 -21.51
C GLN A 120 6.51 2.47 -21.09
N GLN A 121 5.57 2.61 -20.14
CA GLN A 121 5.00 3.90 -19.77
C GLN A 121 5.92 4.71 -18.84
N CYS A 122 6.85 4.08 -18.14
CA CYS A 122 7.80 4.75 -17.26
C CYS A 122 9.23 4.67 -17.81
N ARG A 123 9.41 4.46 -19.12
CA ARG A 123 10.74 4.50 -19.74
C ARG A 123 11.41 5.85 -19.50
N GLY A 124 12.58 5.84 -18.88
CA GLY A 124 13.33 7.05 -18.49
C GLY A 124 13.00 7.56 -17.08
N TYR A 125 12.10 6.90 -16.34
CA TYR A 125 11.88 7.17 -14.93
C TYR A 125 13.06 6.66 -14.11
N GLU A 126 13.62 7.50 -13.25
CA GLU A 126 14.82 7.19 -12.44
C GLU A 126 14.65 5.90 -11.62
N HIS A 127 13.47 5.68 -11.04
CA HIS A 127 13.20 4.52 -10.19
C HIS A 127 12.46 3.39 -10.92
N LEU A 128 12.62 3.28 -12.25
CA LEU A 128 11.92 2.27 -13.04
C LEU A 128 12.21 0.85 -12.55
N ASP A 129 13.47 0.51 -12.27
CA ASP A 129 13.82 -0.85 -11.84
C ASP A 129 13.15 -1.22 -10.51
N ALA A 130 13.17 -0.29 -9.54
CA ALA A 130 12.49 -0.45 -8.27
C ALA A 130 10.97 -0.58 -8.45
N LEU A 131 10.37 0.22 -9.35
CA LEU A 131 8.95 0.15 -9.69
C LEU A 131 8.58 -1.23 -10.26
N LEU A 132 9.39 -1.75 -11.18
CA LEU A 132 9.18 -3.07 -11.80
C LEU A 132 9.37 -4.20 -10.78
N GLN A 133 10.32 -4.08 -9.87
CA GLN A 133 10.52 -5.05 -8.79
C GLN A 133 9.31 -5.08 -7.84
N ILE A 134 8.84 -3.91 -7.37
CA ILE A 134 7.64 -3.80 -6.52
C ILE A 134 6.42 -4.37 -7.24
N ALA A 135 6.24 -4.08 -8.52
CA ALA A 135 5.12 -4.60 -9.32
C ALA A 135 5.15 -6.12 -9.47
N SER A 136 6.35 -6.69 -9.63
CA SER A 136 6.54 -8.11 -9.96
C SER A 136 6.50 -9.01 -8.73
N GLU A 137 7.03 -8.56 -7.61
CA GLU A 137 7.27 -9.41 -6.43
C GLU A 137 6.78 -8.79 -5.12
N GLY A 138 6.52 -7.47 -5.12
CA GLY A 138 6.19 -6.71 -3.91
C GLY A 138 7.40 -6.07 -3.25
N VAL A 139 7.10 -5.30 -2.21
CA VAL A 139 8.06 -4.52 -1.42
C VAL A 139 8.85 -5.46 -0.51
N ARG A 140 10.18 -5.47 -0.66
CA ARG A 140 11.08 -6.24 0.21
C ARG A 140 11.51 -5.39 1.39
N VAL A 141 11.45 -5.97 2.60
CA VAL A 141 11.85 -5.29 3.83
C VAL A 141 13.19 -5.84 4.28
N ARG A 142 14.22 -5.00 4.22
CA ARG A 142 15.54 -5.38 4.71
C ARG A 142 15.68 -4.92 6.16
N LEU A 143 16.09 -5.84 7.02
CA LEU A 143 16.44 -5.54 8.40
C LEU A 143 17.96 -5.56 8.55
N ARG A 144 18.49 -4.70 9.43
CA ARG A 144 19.91 -4.69 9.83
C ARG A 144 20.31 -5.95 10.58
N ARG A 145 19.35 -6.55 11.28
CA ARG A 145 19.46 -7.81 12.02
C ARG A 145 18.08 -8.47 12.10
N PRO A 146 17.96 -9.79 12.28
CA PRO A 146 16.67 -10.46 12.42
C PRO A 146 15.87 -9.92 13.60
N LEU A 147 14.54 -9.87 13.46
CA LEU A 147 13.65 -9.57 14.60
C LEU A 147 13.73 -10.71 15.64
N PRO A 148 13.67 -10.39 16.95
CA PRO A 148 13.64 -11.42 17.97
C PRO A 148 12.32 -12.18 17.92
N ARG A 149 12.36 -13.47 18.28
CA ARG A 149 11.14 -14.26 18.46
C ARG A 149 10.37 -13.73 19.67
N GLN A 150 9.07 -13.52 19.49
CA GLN A 150 8.19 -13.11 20.57
C GLN A 150 7.56 -14.34 21.23
N THR A 151 7.55 -14.37 22.56
CA THR A 151 6.85 -15.39 23.34
C THR A 151 5.47 -14.94 23.81
N ARG A 152 5.16 -13.64 23.67
CA ARG A 152 3.91 -13.00 24.05
C ARG A 152 3.62 -11.85 23.11
N PHE A 153 2.34 -11.61 22.85
CA PHE A 153 1.90 -10.43 22.12
C PHE A 153 2.09 -9.15 22.95
N PRO A 154 2.46 -8.02 22.33
CA PRO A 154 2.48 -6.75 23.02
C PRO A 154 1.05 -6.30 23.35
N ARG A 155 0.92 -5.44 24.38
CA ARG A 155 -0.35 -4.78 24.67
C ARG A 155 -0.60 -3.68 23.64
N ASN A 156 -1.83 -3.57 23.16
CA ASN A 156 -2.26 -2.42 22.38
C ASN A 156 -2.24 -1.15 23.22
N HIS A 157 -2.11 0.00 22.56
CA HIS A 157 -2.23 1.29 23.23
C HIS A 157 -3.65 1.48 23.78
N PRO A 158 -3.83 2.21 24.89
CA PRO A 158 -5.17 2.49 25.44
C PRO A 158 -6.12 3.06 24.38
N SER A 159 -5.62 3.91 23.48
CA SER A 159 -6.40 4.48 22.39
C SER A 159 -7.02 3.44 21.45
N ALA A 160 -6.40 2.27 21.27
CA ALA A 160 -6.96 1.18 20.47
C ALA A 160 -7.96 0.34 21.27
N SER A 161 -7.64 -0.03 22.51
CA SER A 161 -8.53 -0.82 23.37
C SER A 161 -9.81 -0.07 23.76
N GLU A 162 -9.72 1.22 24.06
CA GLU A 162 -10.88 2.07 24.40
C GLU A 162 -11.77 2.37 23.18
N ARG A 163 -11.21 2.30 21.97
CA ARG A 163 -11.90 2.58 20.70
C ARG A 163 -11.99 1.34 19.82
N LEU A 164 -12.20 0.18 20.45
CA LEU A 164 -12.27 -1.12 19.79
C LEU A 164 -13.25 -1.19 18.61
N PRO A 165 -14.46 -0.57 18.64
CA PRO A 165 -15.33 -0.53 17.46
C PRO A 165 -14.69 0.14 16.24
N VAL A 166 -13.92 1.21 16.43
CA VAL A 166 -13.21 1.91 15.33
C VAL A 166 -12.07 1.04 14.80
N LEU A 167 -11.33 0.38 15.69
CA LEU A 167 -10.28 -0.58 15.32
C LEU A 167 -10.84 -1.73 14.48
N ARG A 168 -11.93 -2.36 14.96
CA ARG A 168 -12.64 -3.44 14.25
C ARG A 168 -13.15 -2.98 12.89
N ALA A 169 -13.79 -1.80 12.80
CA ALA A 169 -14.31 -1.28 11.53
C ALA A 169 -13.20 -1.09 10.48
N ASN A 170 -12.05 -0.53 10.88
CA ASN A 170 -10.92 -0.32 10.00
C ASN A 170 -10.30 -1.64 9.54
N ILE A 171 -10.08 -2.59 10.46
CA ILE A 171 -9.50 -3.90 10.12
C ILE A 171 -10.48 -4.70 9.26
N ARG A 172 -11.77 -4.70 9.59
CA ARG A 172 -12.81 -5.40 8.84
C ARG A 172 -12.84 -4.98 7.38
N LYS A 173 -12.72 -3.67 7.11
CA LYS A 173 -12.63 -3.14 5.75
C LYS A 173 -11.44 -3.71 4.98
N GLU A 174 -10.28 -3.83 5.62
CA GLU A 174 -9.08 -4.39 4.99
C GLU A 174 -9.16 -5.93 4.87
N GLN A 175 -9.79 -6.59 5.83
CA GLN A 175 -10.02 -8.04 5.85
C GLN A 175 -10.93 -8.47 4.69
N ASP A 176 -12.07 -7.80 4.51
CA ASP A 176 -13.03 -8.13 3.43
C ASP A 176 -12.46 -7.88 2.03
N LEU A 177 -11.44 -7.03 1.92
CA LEU A 177 -10.72 -6.78 0.66
C LEU A 177 -9.50 -7.69 0.48
N PHE A 178 -9.26 -8.61 1.43
CA PHE A 178 -8.05 -9.43 1.54
C PHE A 178 -6.76 -8.61 1.46
N ARG A 179 -6.74 -7.43 2.09
CA ARG A 179 -5.55 -6.55 2.22
C ARG A 179 -4.81 -6.76 3.54
N CYS A 180 -5.42 -7.47 4.48
CA CYS A 180 -4.76 -8.08 5.63
C CYS A 180 -5.31 -9.50 5.84
N LEU A 181 -4.55 -10.32 6.56
CA LEU A 181 -5.05 -11.57 7.11
C LEU A 181 -5.58 -11.28 8.52
N VAL A 182 -6.69 -11.92 8.89
CA VAL A 182 -7.22 -11.92 10.26
C VAL A 182 -7.43 -13.38 10.65
N LEU A 183 -6.68 -13.84 11.65
CA LEU A 183 -6.48 -15.24 11.98
C LEU A 183 -6.63 -15.46 13.49
N ASP A 184 -6.94 -16.68 13.91
CA ASP A 184 -6.98 -17.05 15.32
C ASP A 184 -5.60 -16.92 15.96
N ALA A 185 -5.56 -16.55 17.24
CA ALA A 185 -4.31 -16.26 17.94
C ALA A 185 -3.34 -17.46 18.04
N ASP A 186 -3.83 -18.68 17.99
CA ASP A 186 -3.02 -19.90 18.03
C ASP A 186 -2.19 -20.12 16.75
N ILE A 187 -2.48 -19.39 15.66
CA ILE A 187 -1.72 -19.51 14.42
C ILE A 187 -0.25 -19.08 14.56
N VAL A 188 0.12 -18.25 15.55
CA VAL A 188 1.56 -17.98 15.80
C VAL A 188 2.33 -19.22 16.24
N GLU A 189 1.68 -20.28 16.73
CA GLU A 189 2.36 -21.53 17.03
C GLU A 189 2.83 -22.24 15.75
N ILE A 190 2.14 -22.01 14.63
CA ILE A 190 2.50 -22.52 13.30
C ILE A 190 3.51 -21.57 12.63
N TRP A 191 3.37 -20.27 12.85
CA TRP A 191 4.25 -19.22 12.30
C TRP A 191 4.98 -18.41 13.38
N PRO A 192 5.93 -19.03 14.10
CA PRO A 192 6.63 -18.40 15.22
C PRO A 192 7.55 -17.24 14.79
N GLU A 193 7.74 -17.04 13.49
CA GLU A 193 8.44 -15.88 12.91
C GLU A 193 7.60 -14.60 12.90
N SER A 194 6.29 -14.69 13.17
CA SER A 194 5.39 -13.53 13.17
C SER A 194 5.76 -12.57 14.31
N PHE A 195 5.98 -11.30 13.96
CA PHE A 195 6.33 -10.25 14.89
C PHE A 195 5.17 -9.27 15.02
N ALA A 196 4.54 -9.27 16.20
CA ALA A 196 3.42 -8.42 16.53
C ALA A 196 3.88 -7.06 17.08
N SER A 197 3.28 -5.98 16.59
CA SER A 197 3.41 -4.63 17.17
C SER A 197 2.04 -4.11 17.66
N PRO A 198 2.01 -3.19 18.65
CA PRO A 198 0.76 -2.65 19.17
C PRO A 198 -0.07 -1.93 18.12
N PHE A 199 -1.39 -1.99 18.26
CA PHE A 199 -2.28 -1.05 17.60
C PHE A 199 -2.48 0.21 18.43
N GLY A 200 -2.68 1.33 17.74
CA GLY A 200 -3.22 2.58 18.28
C GLY A 200 -4.36 3.10 17.40
N VAL A 201 -5.23 3.94 17.95
CA VAL A 201 -6.24 4.66 17.15
C VAL A 201 -6.07 6.15 17.38
N VAL A 202 -5.96 6.91 16.29
CA VAL A 202 -5.86 8.37 16.32
C VAL A 202 -7.09 9.03 15.69
N ASN A 203 -7.36 10.26 16.08
CA ASN A 203 -8.47 11.04 15.54
C ASN A 203 -8.25 11.36 14.06
N LYS A 204 -9.34 11.40 13.31
CA LYS A 204 -9.36 11.79 11.90
C LYS A 204 -9.97 13.19 11.81
N GLY A 205 -9.13 14.21 11.91
CA GLY A 205 -9.61 15.61 11.94
C GLY A 205 -10.61 15.83 13.08
N ASP A 206 -11.69 16.55 12.77
CA ASP A 206 -12.76 16.90 13.71
C ASP A 206 -13.94 15.89 13.69
N ASP A 207 -13.77 14.71 13.08
CA ASP A 207 -14.80 13.67 13.10
C ASP A 207 -15.05 13.17 14.54
N ASP A 208 -16.26 12.65 14.80
CA ASP A 208 -16.59 12.03 16.08
C ASP A 208 -15.63 10.88 16.42
N THR A 209 -14.90 11.04 17.52
CA THR A 209 -13.86 10.11 17.97
C THR A 209 -14.37 8.72 18.32
N HIS A 210 -15.67 8.58 18.61
CA HIS A 210 -16.27 7.27 18.91
C HIS A 210 -16.61 6.46 17.66
N THR A 211 -16.75 7.10 16.51
CA THR A 211 -17.18 6.46 15.25
C THR A 211 -16.14 6.54 14.13
N SER A 212 -15.20 7.49 14.22
CA SER A 212 -14.16 7.73 13.21
C SER A 212 -12.77 7.78 13.84
N GLY A 213 -11.79 7.22 13.15
CA GLY A 213 -10.39 7.24 13.54
C GLY A 213 -9.52 6.48 12.57
N ARG A 214 -8.21 6.72 12.62
CA ARG A 214 -7.21 5.96 11.86
C ARG A 214 -6.53 4.97 12.78
N VAL A 215 -6.53 3.70 12.38
CA VAL A 215 -5.72 2.66 13.02
C VAL A 215 -4.27 2.85 12.61
N ILE A 216 -3.38 2.87 13.59
CA ILE A 216 -1.94 2.90 13.41
C ILE A 216 -1.37 1.58 13.91
N HIS A 217 -0.45 1.03 13.14
CA HIS A 217 0.38 -0.08 13.56
C HIS A 217 1.67 0.54 14.13
N ASP A 218 1.87 0.44 15.44
CA ASP A 218 3.01 1.09 16.11
C ASP A 218 4.29 0.28 15.92
N LEU A 219 4.81 0.36 14.70
CA LEU A 219 6.02 -0.32 14.25
C LEU A 219 7.30 0.34 14.79
N SER A 220 7.17 1.40 15.60
CA SER A 220 8.26 2.05 16.32
C SER A 220 8.39 1.57 17.76
N TYR A 221 7.42 0.82 18.29
CA TYR A 221 7.44 0.31 19.66
C TYR A 221 7.79 -1.20 19.74
N PRO A 222 8.56 -1.63 20.76
CA PRO A 222 9.27 -0.80 21.73
C PRO A 222 10.49 -0.10 21.11
N GLU A 223 10.96 0.96 21.75
CA GLU A 223 12.21 1.62 21.36
C GLU A 223 13.36 0.60 21.29
N ASP A 224 14.19 0.69 20.25
CA ASP A 224 15.30 -0.22 19.95
C ASP A 224 14.97 -1.72 19.80
N GLY A 225 13.68 -2.08 19.84
CA GLY A 225 13.17 -3.46 19.73
C GLY A 225 12.06 -3.62 18.68
N SER A 226 11.79 -2.57 17.91
CA SER A 226 10.69 -2.52 16.95
C SER A 226 11.11 -2.81 15.50
N VAL A 227 10.12 -3.01 14.62
CA VAL A 227 10.33 -3.20 13.19
C VAL A 227 11.09 -2.01 12.58
N ASN A 228 10.74 -0.78 12.97
CA ASN A 228 11.41 0.42 12.50
C ASN A 228 12.84 0.53 13.02
N ALA A 229 13.10 0.20 14.28
CA ALA A 229 14.45 0.20 14.83
C ALA A 229 15.38 -0.81 14.10
N TYR A 230 14.81 -1.90 13.59
CA TYR A 230 15.54 -2.97 12.90
C TYR A 230 15.59 -2.76 11.39
N THR A 231 14.72 -1.93 10.81
CA THR A 231 14.69 -1.65 9.38
C THR A 231 16.01 -1.02 8.93
N ASP A 232 16.57 -1.52 7.83
CA ASP A 232 17.74 -0.93 7.19
C ASP A 232 17.32 0.22 6.27
N PRO A 233 17.61 1.49 6.64
CA PRO A 233 17.18 2.63 5.85
C PRO A 233 17.93 2.75 4.51
N SER A 234 19.07 2.06 4.33
CA SER A 234 19.80 2.08 3.07
C SER A 234 19.04 1.39 1.92
N ASN A 235 18.09 0.52 2.27
CA ASN A 235 17.25 -0.22 1.33
C ASN A 235 15.88 0.43 1.11
N VAL A 236 15.58 1.53 1.80
CA VAL A 236 14.35 2.29 1.63
C VAL A 236 14.63 3.37 0.57
N PRO A 237 13.87 3.45 -0.53
CA PRO A 237 14.03 4.52 -1.49
C PRO A 237 13.85 5.88 -0.79
N LYS A 238 14.70 6.85 -1.08
CA LYS A 238 14.54 8.18 -0.51
C LYS A 238 13.47 8.93 -1.28
N ALA A 239 12.44 9.40 -0.57
CA ALA A 239 11.47 10.30 -1.17
C ALA A 239 12.14 11.67 -1.38
N THR A 240 12.36 12.04 -2.63
CA THR A 240 12.78 13.39 -3.01
C THR A 240 11.57 14.11 -3.60
N PHE A 241 11.37 15.35 -3.17
CA PHE A 241 10.36 16.25 -3.74
C PHE A 241 11.01 17.60 -3.97
N GLU A 242 10.58 18.32 -5.00
CA GLU A 242 10.93 19.72 -5.09
C GLU A 242 10.34 20.51 -3.93
N HIS A 243 11.10 21.50 -3.46
CA HIS A 243 10.61 22.40 -2.42
C HIS A 243 9.37 23.15 -2.92
N CYS A 244 8.33 23.31 -2.09
CA CYS A 244 7.02 23.89 -2.45
C CYS A 244 7.09 25.23 -3.19
N SER A 245 8.18 25.97 -3.03
CA SER A 245 8.54 27.14 -3.84
C SER A 245 8.48 26.91 -5.36
N SER A 246 8.71 25.69 -5.87
CA SER A 246 8.62 25.41 -7.30
C SER A 246 7.19 25.50 -7.82
N VAL A 247 6.21 25.06 -7.01
CA VAL A 247 4.79 25.22 -7.32
C VAL A 247 4.43 26.70 -7.41
N ALA A 248 4.89 27.52 -6.44
CA ALA A 248 4.66 28.95 -6.46
C ALA A 248 5.31 29.63 -7.68
N ARG A 249 6.54 29.25 -8.04
CA ARG A 249 7.23 29.74 -9.25
C ARG A 249 6.46 29.39 -10.51
N GLU A 250 5.92 28.18 -10.60
CA GLU A 250 5.13 27.75 -11.76
C GLU A 250 3.81 28.52 -11.88
N ILE A 251 3.13 28.76 -10.76
CA ILE A 251 1.90 29.58 -10.73
C ILE A 251 2.20 31.00 -11.24
N LEU A 252 3.27 31.61 -10.73
CA LEU A 252 3.69 32.95 -11.15
C LEU A 252 4.06 32.98 -12.64
N ARG A 253 4.81 31.99 -13.12
CA ARG A 253 5.14 31.85 -14.55
C ARG A 253 3.88 31.78 -15.41
N CYS A 254 2.93 30.91 -15.06
CA CYS A 254 1.68 30.77 -15.80
C CYS A 254 0.87 32.08 -15.83
N LYS A 255 0.84 32.82 -14.71
CA LYS A 255 0.14 34.11 -14.61
C LYS A 255 0.82 35.20 -15.43
N LEU A 256 2.15 35.22 -15.47
CA LEU A 256 2.91 36.16 -16.31
C LEU A 256 2.70 35.89 -17.80
N GLU A 257 2.66 34.62 -18.22
CA GLU A 257 2.42 34.23 -19.61
C GLU A 257 0.98 34.45 -20.06
N ASN A 258 0.01 34.40 -19.14
CA ASN A 258 -1.42 34.57 -19.43
C ASN A 258 -2.08 35.49 -18.40
N PRO A 259 -1.82 36.82 -18.44
CA PRO A 259 -2.26 37.76 -17.41
C PRO A 259 -3.78 37.81 -17.20
N ASP A 260 -4.55 37.67 -18.29
CA ASP A 260 -6.00 37.77 -18.27
C ASP A 260 -6.71 36.45 -17.92
N HIS A 261 -5.96 35.38 -17.67
CA HIS A 261 -6.51 34.08 -17.34
C HIS A 261 -6.31 33.74 -15.86
N ASP A 262 -7.24 32.96 -15.32
CA ASP A 262 -7.10 32.35 -14.01
C ASP A 262 -6.14 31.16 -14.07
N VAL A 263 -5.18 31.14 -13.15
CA VAL A 263 -4.26 30.00 -12.98
C VAL A 263 -4.88 29.05 -11.97
N LEU A 264 -5.37 27.91 -12.45
CA LEU A 264 -5.97 26.88 -11.62
C LEU A 264 -4.95 25.77 -11.31
N VAL A 265 -4.90 25.37 -10.03
CA VAL A 265 -4.10 24.23 -9.57
C VAL A 265 -5.03 23.04 -9.32
N MET A 266 -4.69 21.91 -9.91
CA MET A 266 -5.34 20.64 -9.62
C MET A 266 -4.48 19.88 -8.61
N ALA A 267 -5.05 19.60 -7.44
CA ALA A 267 -4.46 18.73 -6.44
C ALA A 267 -5.36 17.50 -6.26
N GLY A 268 -4.76 16.34 -6.04
CA GLY A 268 -5.46 15.10 -5.78
C GLY A 268 -4.72 14.28 -4.72
N ASP A 269 -5.48 13.69 -3.81
CA ASP A 269 -4.95 12.70 -2.85
C ASP A 269 -5.15 11.29 -3.40
N VAL A 270 -4.15 10.42 -3.20
CA VAL A 270 -4.29 9.00 -3.49
C VAL A 270 -4.71 8.30 -2.21
N ALA A 271 -6.03 8.17 -2.04
CA ALA A 271 -6.60 7.49 -0.89
C ALA A 271 -6.00 6.07 -0.74
N SER A 272 -5.59 5.73 0.49
CA SER A 272 -4.96 4.44 0.80
C SER A 272 -3.71 4.15 -0.04
N ALA A 273 -2.95 5.18 -0.44
CA ALA A 273 -1.68 5.12 -1.17
C ALA A 273 -0.81 3.87 -0.85
N TYR A 274 -0.43 3.70 0.42
CA TYR A 274 0.44 2.61 0.87
C TYR A 274 -0.15 1.22 0.66
N ARG A 275 -1.48 1.08 0.62
CA ARG A 275 -2.16 -0.18 0.34
C ARG A 275 -1.96 -0.68 -1.10
N ASN A 276 -1.44 0.17 -2.00
CA ASN A 276 -1.04 -0.24 -3.35
C ASN A 276 0.37 -0.84 -3.40
N ALA A 277 1.19 -0.61 -2.37
CA ALA A 277 2.54 -1.14 -2.24
C ALA A 277 2.49 -2.45 -1.45
N TYR A 278 2.22 -3.57 -2.12
CA TYR A 278 2.09 -4.86 -1.45
C TYR A 278 3.44 -5.34 -0.93
N THR A 279 3.52 -5.74 0.34
CA THR A 279 4.73 -6.31 0.92
C THR A 279 4.97 -7.69 0.32
N HIS A 280 6.19 -7.99 -0.09
CA HIS A 280 6.56 -9.31 -0.58
C HIS A 280 6.23 -10.38 0.49
N SER A 281 5.67 -11.52 0.09
CA SER A 281 5.12 -12.56 0.98
C SER A 281 6.09 -12.99 2.09
N ALA A 282 7.37 -13.18 1.74
CA ALA A 282 8.44 -13.48 2.69
C ALA A 282 8.62 -12.48 3.87
N TYR A 283 8.12 -11.25 3.76
CA TYR A 283 8.36 -10.18 4.74
C TYR A 283 7.10 -9.75 5.50
N VAL A 284 5.91 -10.29 5.19
CA VAL A 284 4.68 -9.87 5.88
C VAL A 284 4.68 -10.26 7.36
N HIS A 285 5.50 -11.24 7.76
CA HIS A 285 5.66 -11.67 9.15
C HIS A 285 6.03 -10.51 10.09
N MET A 286 6.65 -9.45 9.56
CA MET A 286 7.06 -8.27 10.34
C MET A 286 5.90 -7.34 10.70
N PHE A 287 4.73 -7.49 10.07
CA PHE A 287 3.61 -6.55 10.17
C PHE A 287 2.38 -7.19 10.83
N ALA A 288 2.61 -8.02 11.85
CA ALA A 288 1.53 -8.62 12.62
C ALA A 288 1.06 -7.68 13.74
N GLY A 289 -0.19 -7.75 14.16
CA GLY A 289 -0.72 -7.13 15.36
C GLY A 289 -1.73 -8.06 16.02
N PHE A 290 -2.10 -7.81 17.26
CA PHE A 290 -2.97 -8.70 18.02
C PHE A 290 -4.13 -7.93 18.65
N ILE A 291 -5.34 -8.48 18.55
CA ILE A 291 -6.54 -7.98 19.26
C ILE A 291 -6.98 -9.06 20.25
N PRO A 292 -6.66 -8.90 21.54
CA PRO A 292 -7.02 -9.85 22.58
C PRO A 292 -8.53 -10.14 22.64
N GLU A 293 -9.35 -9.10 22.52
CA GLU A 293 -10.81 -9.16 22.66
C GLU A 293 -11.48 -10.00 21.57
N ASP A 294 -10.81 -10.22 20.44
CA ASP A 294 -11.30 -11.00 19.32
C ASP A 294 -10.52 -12.31 19.10
N ASN A 295 -9.53 -12.60 19.95
CA ASN A 295 -8.57 -13.69 19.74
C ASN A 295 -7.99 -13.66 18.31
N ALA A 296 -7.59 -12.47 17.85
CA ALA A 296 -7.29 -12.24 16.44
C ALA A 296 -5.87 -11.71 16.23
N ILE A 297 -5.07 -12.41 15.43
CA ILE A 297 -3.84 -11.87 14.83
C ILE A 297 -4.19 -11.24 13.49
N ILE A 298 -3.66 -10.06 13.25
CA ILE A 298 -3.82 -9.32 12.01
C ILE A 298 -2.47 -9.20 11.35
N ILE A 299 -2.31 -9.64 10.10
CA ILE A 299 -1.06 -9.51 9.35
C ILE A 299 -1.33 -8.58 8.17
N ASP A 300 -0.73 -7.38 8.20
CA ASP A 300 -0.84 -6.43 7.11
C ASP A 300 -0.04 -6.93 5.89
N MET A 301 -0.70 -6.96 4.72
CA MET A 301 -0.13 -7.47 3.48
C MET A 301 0.34 -6.35 2.54
N SER A 302 0.41 -5.11 3.00
CA SER A 302 0.93 -3.98 2.24
C SER A 302 1.85 -3.15 3.12
N ALA A 303 2.53 -2.17 2.54
CA ALA A 303 3.28 -1.17 3.28
C ALA A 303 2.37 -0.61 4.39
N ALA A 304 2.76 -0.86 5.63
CA ALA A 304 1.94 -0.58 6.80
C ALA A 304 2.00 0.90 7.16
N PHE A 305 0.89 1.44 7.64
CA PHE A 305 0.90 2.77 8.23
C PHE A 305 1.61 2.71 9.58
N GLY A 306 2.77 3.38 9.66
CA GLY A 306 3.67 3.31 10.82
C GLY A 306 5.06 2.76 10.48
N TRP A 307 5.25 2.09 9.33
CA TRP A 307 6.58 1.61 8.91
C TRP A 307 7.42 2.75 8.34
N THR A 308 8.67 2.88 8.79
CA THR A 308 9.61 3.92 8.34
C THR A 308 9.90 3.84 6.83
N GLY A 309 9.77 2.65 6.23
CA GLY A 309 9.96 2.46 4.80
C GLY A 309 8.75 2.77 3.91
N SER A 310 7.56 3.00 4.48
CA SER A 310 6.32 3.14 3.70
C SER A 310 6.32 4.36 2.78
N ALA A 311 6.75 5.53 3.28
CA ALA A 311 6.76 6.76 2.49
C ALA A 311 7.74 6.69 1.32
N GLY A 312 8.96 6.20 1.58
CA GLY A 312 9.99 6.01 0.54
C GLY A 312 9.61 4.95 -0.49
N THR A 313 9.00 3.84 -0.04
CA THR A 313 8.46 2.83 -0.97
C THR A 313 7.37 3.43 -1.85
N TYR A 314 6.45 4.19 -1.26
CA TYR A 314 5.38 4.80 -2.02
C TYR A 314 5.88 5.91 -2.95
N SER A 315 6.96 6.62 -2.63
CA SER A 315 7.51 7.64 -3.54
C SER A 315 7.97 7.03 -4.87
N VAL A 316 8.33 5.74 -4.92
CA VAL A 316 8.58 5.04 -6.19
C VAL A 316 7.31 4.94 -7.03
N LEU A 317 6.18 4.59 -6.41
CA LEU A 317 4.88 4.45 -7.08
C LEU A 317 4.27 5.82 -7.44
N GLY A 318 4.28 6.76 -6.49
CA GLY A 318 3.81 8.13 -6.66
C GLY A 318 4.63 8.89 -7.69
N GLY A 319 5.96 8.72 -7.67
CA GLY A 319 6.87 9.30 -8.65
C GLY A 319 6.64 8.74 -10.05
N ALA A 320 6.21 7.48 -10.19
CA ALA A 320 5.81 6.95 -11.49
C ALA A 320 4.55 7.64 -12.04
N VAL A 321 3.56 7.92 -11.18
CA VAL A 321 2.37 8.69 -11.54
C VAL A 321 2.76 10.11 -11.96
N ALA A 322 3.62 10.76 -11.17
CA ALA A 322 4.11 12.10 -11.47
C ALA A 322 4.94 12.15 -12.76
N PHE A 323 5.81 11.16 -13.00
CA PHE A 323 6.60 11.01 -14.22
C PHE A 323 5.71 10.87 -15.45
N ILE A 324 4.70 9.99 -15.40
CA ILE A 324 3.74 9.82 -16.50
C ILE A 324 2.99 11.14 -16.76
N HIS A 325 2.51 11.79 -15.70
CA HIS A 325 1.81 13.08 -15.81
C HIS A 325 2.72 14.17 -16.41
N GLY A 326 3.95 14.29 -15.92
CA GLY A 326 4.98 15.22 -16.41
C GLY A 326 5.36 15.00 -17.86
N SER A 327 5.44 13.73 -18.26
CA SER A 327 5.76 13.33 -19.63
C SER A 327 4.54 13.37 -20.57
N THR A 328 3.39 13.87 -20.09
CA THR A 328 2.16 13.99 -20.87
C THR A 328 1.84 15.46 -21.11
N GLY A 329 1.54 15.82 -22.35
CA GLY A 329 1.17 17.17 -22.75
C GLY A 329 -0.11 17.22 -23.56
N SER A 330 -0.61 18.44 -23.75
CA SER A 330 -1.74 18.75 -24.64
C SER A 330 -1.33 19.83 -25.64
N GLY A 331 -2.18 20.13 -26.63
CA GLY A 331 -1.89 21.15 -27.65
C GLY A 331 -1.50 22.52 -27.06
N THR A 332 -2.03 22.87 -25.88
CA THR A 332 -1.74 24.11 -25.13
C THR A 332 -0.57 23.98 -24.14
N ARG A 333 -0.14 22.76 -23.79
CA ARG A 333 1.02 22.48 -22.92
C ARG A 333 1.95 21.47 -23.58
N ARG A 334 2.65 21.91 -24.63
CA ARG A 334 3.54 21.06 -25.45
C ARG A 334 4.77 20.53 -24.72
N ARG A 335 5.15 21.16 -23.61
CA ARG A 335 6.30 20.77 -22.76
C ARG A 335 5.94 19.80 -21.63
N GLY A 336 4.69 19.30 -21.60
CA GLY A 336 4.19 18.46 -20.52
C GLY A 336 3.48 19.24 -19.43
N PHE A 337 2.80 18.54 -18.53
CA PHE A 337 2.19 19.14 -17.35
C PHE A 337 3.21 19.31 -16.22
N TYR A 338 3.15 20.42 -15.50
CA TYR A 338 3.98 20.60 -14.31
C TYR A 338 3.74 19.48 -13.28
N ASN A 339 4.83 18.99 -12.68
CA ASN A 339 4.83 18.10 -11.53
C ASN A 339 6.05 18.45 -10.66
N TYR A 340 5.93 18.29 -9.34
CA TYR A 340 6.95 18.69 -8.35
C TYR A 340 7.70 17.49 -7.74
N HIS A 341 7.59 16.33 -8.39
CA HIS A 341 8.07 15.05 -7.85
C HIS A 341 9.48 14.71 -8.37
#